data_AF-U1EVE7-F1
#
_entry.id   AF-U1EVE7-F1
#
_cell.length_a   1.000
_cell.length_b   1.000
_cell.length_c   1.000
_cell.angle_alpha   90.00
_cell.angle_beta   90.00
_cell.angle_gamma   90.00
#
_symmetry.space_group_name_H-M   'P 1'
#
loop_
_entity.id
_entity.type
_entity.pdbx_description
1 polymer ?
#
loop_
_entity_poly.entity_id
_entity_poly.type
_entity_poly.pdbx_seq_one_letter_code
_entity_poly.pdbx_strand_id
1 'polypeptide(L)'
;MASTEAPQEFADHIADTIRFVEASPTSYHAAAELARRLQDAGFTRMDETEPWPEVAGRRFVVRDGAVMAWVTPQNVGDKAGFRIVGSHTDSPSFKLKPHSTTTNVGWQQVGMEVYGGGLLNSWLDRDLGLAGRLVTNDGTVHLVRTGPILRISQLAPHLDRSVNDDLKLDRQKHLLPILSVANPDLDAEELLCEAASISHDDLAFFDVFAHLTQSPAVIGARGEFLASQRMDNLSSVHSSIAAFTHVAPRGDVAVMACFDHEEVGSSTRSGACGPFLEDVLVRIAEGLGHTGAQYRAMLARSSCISADAGHGVHPNYVEKFDPNNHPLLNAGPLLKINANQRYASDAVGGALWRRVCRAAEVPTQDFVSSNAVPCGTTIGPLTATRLGIVMVDVGVPLLSMHSSRELAGTADLAYLSRALKAYWNESEN
;
A
#
# COMPACT_ATOMS: atom_id res chain seq x y z
N MET A 1 -36.40 -9.51 -13.32
CA MET A 1 -34.93 -9.43 -13.49
C MET A 1 -34.56 -7.97 -13.32
N ALA A 2 -34.27 -7.55 -12.09
CA ALA A 2 -33.82 -6.19 -11.81
C ALA A 2 -32.36 -6.08 -12.24
N SER A 3 -32.04 -5.09 -13.08
CA SER A 3 -30.68 -4.71 -13.41
C SER A 3 -29.99 -4.22 -12.14
N THR A 4 -29.14 -5.05 -11.54
CA THR A 4 -28.24 -4.63 -10.48
C THR A 4 -27.05 -3.94 -11.12
N GLU A 5 -27.25 -2.74 -11.66
CA GLU A 5 -26.13 -1.83 -11.87
C GLU A 5 -25.54 -1.55 -10.48
N ALA A 6 -24.21 -1.66 -10.36
CA ALA A 6 -23.53 -1.22 -9.16
C ALA A 6 -23.91 0.26 -8.90
N PRO A 7 -24.10 0.68 -7.64
CA PRO A 7 -24.37 2.08 -7.35
C PRO A 7 -23.34 2.98 -8.04
N GLN A 8 -23.77 4.11 -8.62
CA GLN A 8 -22.86 5.04 -9.33
C GLN A 8 -21.62 5.40 -8.50
N GLU A 9 -21.79 5.55 -7.19
CA GLU A 9 -20.71 5.74 -6.21
C GLU A 9 -19.59 4.70 -6.33
N PHE A 10 -19.92 3.42 -6.56
CA PHE A 10 -18.94 2.35 -6.67
C PHE A 10 -18.18 2.45 -7.99
N ALA A 11 -18.87 2.77 -9.09
CA ALA A 11 -18.22 3.00 -10.37
C ALA A 11 -17.24 4.18 -10.31
N ASP A 12 -17.63 5.28 -9.66
CA ASP A 12 -16.79 6.47 -9.48
C ASP A 12 -15.57 6.15 -8.59
N HIS A 13 -15.77 5.39 -7.51
CA HIS A 13 -14.70 4.94 -6.64
C HIS A 13 -13.68 4.09 -7.40
N ILE A 14 -14.14 3.13 -8.21
CA ILE A 14 -13.26 2.29 -9.04
C ILE A 14 -12.49 3.10 -10.07
N ALA A 15 -13.16 4.00 -10.78
CA ALA A 15 -12.49 4.89 -11.74
C ALA A 15 -11.40 5.72 -11.04
N ASP A 16 -11.63 6.13 -9.79
CA ASP A 16 -10.63 6.83 -8.99
C ASP A 16 -9.49 5.93 -8.48
N THR A 17 -9.78 4.68 -8.09
CA THR A 17 -8.75 3.68 -7.75
C THR A 17 -7.81 3.45 -8.93
N ILE A 18 -8.35 3.32 -10.14
CA ILE A 18 -7.55 3.14 -11.36
C ILE A 18 -6.57 4.31 -11.54
N ARG A 19 -7.07 5.55 -11.49
CA ARG A 19 -6.22 6.75 -11.60
C ARG A 19 -5.17 6.82 -10.49
N PHE A 20 -5.53 6.45 -9.27
CA PHE A 20 -4.60 6.44 -8.15
C PHE A 20 -3.45 5.44 -8.37
N VAL A 21 -3.75 4.20 -8.78
CA VAL A 21 -2.71 3.19 -9.05
C VAL A 21 -1.82 3.59 -10.23
N GLU A 22 -2.39 4.15 -11.29
CA GLU A 22 -1.65 4.66 -12.46
C GLU A 22 -0.70 5.82 -12.11
N ALA A 23 -1.14 6.72 -11.24
CA ALA A 23 -0.34 7.83 -10.75
C ALA A 23 0.80 7.40 -9.82
N SER A 24 0.74 6.17 -9.29
CA SER A 24 1.52 5.79 -8.12
C SER A 24 2.55 4.68 -8.37
N PRO A 25 3.29 4.53 -9.49
CA PRO A 25 4.07 3.32 -9.87
C PRO A 25 5.13 2.83 -8.87
N THR A 26 5.46 3.62 -7.85
CA THR A 26 6.26 3.22 -6.68
C THR A 26 5.69 3.84 -5.39
N SER A 27 6.18 3.44 -4.21
CA SER A 27 5.80 4.07 -2.94
C SER A 27 6.06 5.59 -2.93
N TYR A 28 7.16 6.06 -3.54
CA TYR A 28 7.44 7.50 -3.68
C TYR A 28 6.36 8.24 -4.50
N HIS A 29 5.86 7.63 -5.56
CA HIS A 29 4.78 8.21 -6.36
C HIS A 29 3.44 8.14 -5.63
N ALA A 30 3.18 7.06 -4.89
CA ALA A 30 2.01 6.96 -4.03
C ALA A 30 2.00 8.08 -2.98
N ALA A 31 3.13 8.34 -2.32
CA ALA A 31 3.27 9.42 -1.36
C ALA A 31 3.06 10.80 -2.00
N ALA A 32 3.59 11.03 -3.19
CA ALA A 32 3.38 12.28 -3.93
C ALA A 32 1.91 12.48 -4.34
N GLU A 33 1.23 11.42 -4.80
CA GLU A 33 -0.18 11.48 -5.16
C GLU A 33 -1.08 11.68 -3.93
N LEU A 34 -0.75 11.04 -2.79
CA LEU A 34 -1.41 11.30 -1.51
C LEU A 34 -1.24 12.77 -1.08
N ALA A 35 -0.01 13.30 -1.15
CA ALA A 35 0.27 14.69 -0.82
C ALA A 35 -0.53 15.66 -1.70
N ARG A 36 -0.57 15.43 -3.01
CA ARG A 36 -1.35 16.22 -3.97
C ARG A 36 -2.84 16.22 -3.62
N ARG A 37 -3.42 15.04 -3.38
CA ARG A 37 -4.84 14.89 -3.00
C ARG A 37 -5.18 15.54 -1.66
N LEU A 38 -4.29 15.43 -0.67
CA LEU A 38 -4.44 16.08 0.62
C LEU A 38 -4.40 17.61 0.48
N GLN A 39 -3.48 18.15 -0.31
CA GLN A 39 -3.40 19.60 -0.60
C GLN A 39 -4.66 20.10 -1.32
N ASP A 40 -5.13 19.37 -2.33
CA ASP A 40 -6.38 19.68 -3.04
C ASP A 40 -7.60 19.69 -2.08
N ALA A 41 -7.56 18.84 -1.04
CA ALA A 41 -8.56 18.78 0.02
C ALA A 41 -8.34 19.80 1.16
N GLY A 42 -7.40 20.74 1.00
CA GLY A 42 -7.14 21.83 1.95
C GLY A 42 -6.30 21.44 3.16
N PHE A 43 -5.52 20.35 3.08
CA PHE A 43 -4.55 20.03 4.12
C PHE A 43 -3.25 20.83 3.92
N THR A 44 -2.66 21.26 5.04
CA THR A 44 -1.36 21.94 5.04
C THR A 44 -0.23 20.94 5.26
N ARG A 45 0.78 20.96 4.38
CA ARG A 45 2.00 20.16 4.55
C ARG A 45 2.83 20.74 5.68
N MET A 46 3.27 19.88 6.58
CA MET A 46 4.18 20.19 7.68
C MET A 46 5.60 19.80 7.27
N ASP A 47 6.56 20.66 7.57
CA ASP A 47 7.98 20.33 7.46
C ASP A 47 8.42 19.60 8.73
N GLU A 48 8.92 18.39 8.57
CA GLU A 48 9.35 17.56 9.70
C GLU A 48 10.57 18.16 10.42
N THR A 49 11.40 18.92 9.70
CA THR A 49 12.65 19.50 10.18
C THR A 49 12.46 20.76 11.02
N GLU A 50 11.27 21.37 10.96
CA GLU A 50 10.92 22.58 11.68
C GLU A 50 9.99 22.29 12.87
N PRO A 51 9.97 23.14 13.91
CA PRO A 51 8.94 23.10 14.95
C PRO A 51 7.53 23.24 14.37
N TRP A 52 6.51 22.63 15.00
CA TRP A 52 5.12 22.74 14.56
C TRP A 52 4.33 23.67 15.49
N PRO A 53 4.23 24.98 15.18
CA PRO A 53 3.51 25.93 16.03
C PRO A 53 1.99 25.71 16.01
N GLU A 54 1.45 25.11 14.94
CA GLU A 54 0.03 24.84 14.78
C GLU A 54 -0.17 23.42 14.23
N VAL A 55 -0.61 22.52 15.10
CA VAL A 55 -0.95 21.11 14.74
C VAL A 55 -2.45 20.91 14.53
N ALA A 56 -3.28 21.88 14.90
CA ALA A 56 -4.72 21.81 14.72
C ALA A 56 -5.13 21.94 13.23
N GLY A 57 -6.30 21.42 12.92
CA GLY A 57 -6.89 21.42 11.58
C GLY A 57 -6.46 20.22 10.75
N ARG A 58 -6.37 20.42 9.43
CA ARG A 58 -6.03 19.42 8.43
C ARG A 58 -4.55 19.52 8.07
N ARG A 59 -3.74 18.55 8.49
CA ARG A 59 -2.29 18.60 8.33
C ARG A 59 -1.76 17.28 7.82
N PHE A 60 -0.59 17.30 7.19
CA PHE A 60 0.11 16.08 6.82
C PHE A 60 1.62 16.29 6.72
N VAL A 61 2.38 15.21 6.83
CA VAL A 61 3.83 15.17 6.61
C VAL A 61 4.17 13.98 5.75
N VAL A 62 5.21 14.12 4.92
CA VAL A 62 5.70 13.09 4.00
C VAL A 62 7.15 12.79 4.36
N ARG A 63 7.48 11.50 4.51
CA ARG A 63 8.85 11.01 4.73
C ARG A 63 9.10 9.84 3.78
N ASP A 64 9.91 10.05 2.75
CA ASP A 64 10.12 9.08 1.67
C ASP A 64 8.79 8.65 1.01
N GLY A 65 8.51 7.34 0.93
CA GLY A 65 7.24 6.77 0.47
C GLY A 65 6.13 6.79 1.52
N ALA A 66 6.38 7.27 2.76
CA ALA A 66 5.38 7.28 3.82
C ALA A 66 4.69 8.65 3.99
N VAL A 67 3.41 8.61 4.38
CA VAL A 67 2.58 9.80 4.63
C VAL A 67 1.82 9.64 5.94
N MET A 68 1.90 10.66 6.79
CA MET A 68 1.07 10.79 7.99
C MET A 68 0.17 12.00 7.80
N ALA A 69 -1.14 11.82 7.84
CA ALA A 69 -2.12 12.89 7.74
C ALA A 69 -3.07 12.85 8.94
N TRP A 70 -3.48 14.01 9.44
CA TRP A 70 -4.39 14.10 10.57
C TRP A 70 -5.41 15.22 10.42
N VAL A 71 -6.55 15.04 11.09
CA VAL A 71 -7.58 16.05 11.26
C VAL A 71 -7.94 16.13 12.75
N THR A 72 -7.79 17.30 13.34
CA THR A 72 -8.25 17.54 14.71
C THR A 72 -9.71 17.99 14.72
N PRO A 73 -10.53 17.55 15.68
CA PRO A 73 -11.85 18.14 15.91
C PRO A 73 -11.71 19.61 16.36
N GLN A 74 -12.79 20.39 16.26
CA GLN A 74 -12.79 21.81 16.67
C GLN A 74 -12.42 21.98 18.15
N ASN A 75 -12.88 21.06 19.00
CA ASN A 75 -12.55 21.02 20.41
C ASN A 75 -12.00 19.63 20.74
N VAL A 76 -10.70 19.55 21.04
CA VAL A 76 -10.07 18.34 21.57
C VAL A 76 -10.24 18.38 23.09
N GLY A 77 -11.04 17.46 23.64
CA GLY A 77 -11.24 17.38 25.09
C GLY A 77 -10.16 16.54 25.77
N ASP A 78 -10.06 16.63 27.10
CA ASP A 78 -9.10 15.88 27.91
C ASP A 78 -9.20 14.34 27.78
N LYS A 79 -10.34 13.86 27.27
CA LYS A 79 -10.63 12.45 27.03
C LYS A 79 -10.46 12.01 25.57
N ALA A 80 -10.00 12.87 24.68
CA ALA A 80 -9.74 12.49 23.29
C ALA A 80 -8.67 11.38 23.20
N GLY A 81 -8.81 10.52 22.21
CA GLY A 81 -7.78 9.60 21.73
C GLY A 81 -7.39 9.90 20.29
N PHE A 82 -6.62 8.99 19.69
CA PHE A 82 -6.36 8.93 18.26
C PHE A 82 -7.16 7.78 17.63
N ARG A 83 -7.73 8.06 16.45
CA ARG A 83 -8.33 7.05 15.58
C ARG A 83 -7.47 6.89 14.35
N ILE A 84 -6.67 5.83 14.34
CA ILE A 84 -5.60 5.63 13.36
C ILE A 84 -6.04 4.61 12.33
N VAL A 85 -5.83 4.89 11.05
CA VAL A 85 -5.83 3.85 10.01
C VAL A 85 -4.41 3.73 9.46
N GLY A 86 -3.79 2.58 9.70
CA GLY A 86 -2.51 2.21 9.13
C GLY A 86 -2.68 1.46 7.81
N SER A 87 -1.85 1.74 6.82
CA SER A 87 -1.73 0.99 5.54
C SER A 87 -0.29 1.09 5.05
N HIS A 88 0.04 0.47 3.91
CA HIS A 88 1.38 0.56 3.31
C HIS A 88 1.34 0.87 1.81
N THR A 89 2.38 1.54 1.33
CA THR A 89 2.47 2.13 -0.02
C THR A 89 3.37 1.36 -0.97
N ASP A 90 4.19 0.47 -0.44
CA ASP A 90 5.06 -0.41 -1.20
C ASP A 90 4.33 -1.68 -1.66
N SER A 91 4.97 -2.37 -2.60
CA SER A 91 4.52 -3.66 -3.11
C SER A 91 5.73 -4.43 -3.62
N PRO A 92 5.67 -5.76 -3.75
CA PRO A 92 6.77 -6.53 -4.31
C PRO A 92 7.06 -6.09 -5.75
N SER A 93 8.34 -5.95 -6.08
CA SER A 93 8.80 -5.50 -7.40
C SER A 93 10.28 -5.85 -7.61
N PHE A 94 10.92 -5.24 -8.61
CA PHE A 94 12.34 -5.31 -8.88
C PHE A 94 12.99 -3.94 -8.71
N LYS A 95 13.99 -3.82 -7.83
CA LYS A 95 14.75 -2.59 -7.62
C LYS A 95 15.98 -2.55 -8.53
N LEU A 96 16.24 -1.43 -9.18
CA LEU A 96 17.41 -1.21 -10.03
C LEU A 96 18.70 -1.27 -9.19
N LYS A 97 19.71 -2.02 -9.66
CA LYS A 97 21.04 -2.07 -9.03
C LYS A 97 21.90 -0.87 -9.45
N PRO A 98 22.91 -0.48 -8.66
CA PRO A 98 23.99 0.36 -9.17
C PRO A 98 24.73 -0.32 -10.34
N HIS A 99 25.17 0.44 -11.34
CA HIS A 99 25.83 -0.12 -12.54
C HIS A 99 24.97 -1.21 -13.19
N SER A 100 23.69 -0.90 -13.37
CA SER A 100 22.67 -1.90 -13.72
C SER A 100 22.80 -2.42 -15.15
N THR A 101 23.30 -1.63 -16.09
CA THR A 101 23.36 -2.03 -17.49
C THR A 101 24.42 -3.11 -17.70
N THR A 102 24.01 -4.25 -18.25
CA THR A 102 24.91 -5.37 -18.58
C THR A 102 24.70 -5.86 -20.00
N THR A 103 25.75 -6.37 -20.62
CA THR A 103 25.70 -6.94 -21.97
C THR A 103 25.90 -8.45 -21.93
N ASN A 104 25.01 -9.18 -22.60
CA ASN A 104 25.09 -10.63 -22.75
C ASN A 104 24.70 -11.05 -24.17
N VAL A 105 25.62 -11.72 -24.89
CA VAL A 105 25.40 -12.24 -26.25
C VAL A 105 24.69 -11.27 -27.21
N GLY A 106 25.09 -9.99 -27.18
CA GLY A 106 24.54 -8.93 -28.04
C GLY A 106 23.29 -8.22 -27.49
N TRP A 107 22.77 -8.63 -26.33
CA TRP A 107 21.64 -8.00 -25.66
C TRP A 107 22.11 -7.10 -24.53
N GLN A 108 21.42 -5.98 -24.34
CA GLN A 108 21.52 -5.13 -23.17
C GLN A 108 20.41 -5.52 -22.20
N GLN A 109 20.79 -5.79 -20.96
CA GLN A 109 19.89 -6.17 -19.88
C GLN A 109 20.10 -5.26 -18.69
N VAL A 110 19.10 -5.22 -17.80
CA VAL A 110 19.14 -4.40 -16.60
C VAL A 110 19.27 -5.29 -15.36
N GLY A 111 20.30 -5.04 -14.57
CA GLY A 111 20.54 -5.67 -13.29
C GLY A 111 19.56 -5.16 -12.25
N MET A 112 18.80 -6.09 -11.65
CA MET A 112 17.81 -5.76 -10.62
C MET A 112 17.90 -6.68 -9.41
N GLU A 113 17.40 -6.20 -8.28
CA GLU A 113 17.16 -6.94 -7.03
C GLU A 113 15.68 -7.26 -6.89
N VAL A 114 15.36 -8.45 -6.38
CA VAL A 114 13.99 -8.79 -5.99
C VAL A 114 13.65 -8.06 -4.70
N TYR A 115 12.62 -7.21 -4.73
CA TYR A 115 12.07 -6.52 -3.58
C TYR A 115 10.77 -7.19 -3.14
N GLY A 116 10.66 -7.53 -1.85
CA GLY A 116 9.49 -8.18 -1.28
C GLY A 116 9.28 -9.65 -1.69
N GLY A 117 8.12 -10.19 -1.32
CA GLY A 117 7.73 -11.59 -1.50
C GLY A 117 6.98 -11.91 -2.80
N GLY A 118 7.42 -11.37 -3.94
CA GLY A 118 6.67 -11.42 -5.21
C GLY A 118 6.49 -12.83 -5.83
N LEU A 119 5.36 -13.03 -6.53
CA LEU A 119 5.14 -14.19 -7.42
C LEU A 119 5.93 -14.00 -8.72
N LEU A 120 7.20 -14.39 -8.72
CA LEU A 120 8.18 -14.07 -9.79
C LEU A 120 7.73 -14.48 -11.20
N ASN A 121 7.02 -15.61 -11.34
CA ASN A 121 6.52 -16.07 -12.63
C ASN A 121 5.48 -15.12 -13.26
N SER A 122 4.73 -14.36 -12.45
CA SER A 122 3.73 -13.41 -12.94
C SER A 122 4.35 -12.20 -13.68
N TRP A 123 5.64 -11.94 -13.45
CA TRP A 123 6.40 -10.84 -14.05
C TRP A 123 7.04 -11.20 -15.39
N LEU A 124 7.07 -12.50 -15.73
CA LEU A 124 7.50 -12.94 -17.05
C LEU A 124 6.54 -12.41 -18.10
N ASP A 125 7.11 -12.03 -19.25
CA ASP A 125 6.39 -11.66 -20.44
C ASP A 125 5.44 -10.45 -20.28
N ARG A 126 5.80 -9.56 -19.36
CA ARG A 126 5.16 -8.27 -19.12
C ARG A 126 5.96 -7.11 -19.69
N ASP A 127 5.23 -6.07 -20.10
CA ASP A 127 5.83 -4.82 -20.57
C ASP A 127 6.04 -3.89 -19.37
N LEU A 128 7.30 -3.70 -19.02
CA LEU A 128 7.72 -3.04 -17.79
C LEU A 128 8.34 -1.68 -18.10
N GLY A 129 8.02 -0.70 -17.26
CA GLY A 129 8.71 0.59 -17.18
C GLY A 129 9.58 0.67 -15.94
N LEU A 130 10.30 1.77 -15.80
CA LEU A 130 11.07 2.12 -14.62
C LEU A 130 10.46 3.37 -13.98
N ALA A 131 10.30 3.35 -12.66
CA ALA A 131 9.84 4.51 -11.91
C ALA A 131 10.51 4.57 -10.54
N GLY A 132 10.64 5.76 -9.99
CA GLY A 132 11.22 5.95 -8.66
C GLY A 132 11.64 7.38 -8.40
N ARG A 133 12.75 7.55 -7.68
CA ARG A 133 13.37 8.85 -7.46
C ARG A 133 14.84 8.86 -7.84
N LEU A 134 15.28 10.00 -8.34
CA LEU A 134 16.67 10.38 -8.55
C LEU A 134 17.01 11.48 -7.54
N VAL A 135 18.20 11.44 -6.97
CA VAL A 135 18.70 12.44 -6.02
C VAL A 135 19.94 13.08 -6.63
N THR A 136 19.94 14.40 -6.79
CA THR A 136 21.07 15.15 -7.33
C THR A 136 22.12 15.46 -6.26
N ASN A 137 23.32 15.88 -6.67
CA ASN A 137 24.45 16.19 -5.78
C ASN A 137 24.16 17.28 -4.75
N ASP A 138 23.19 18.17 -5.01
CA ASP A 138 22.71 19.20 -4.08
C ASP A 138 21.64 18.69 -3.09
N GLY A 139 21.21 17.42 -3.23
CA GLY A 139 20.18 16.79 -2.42
C GLY A 139 18.75 16.95 -2.96
N THR A 140 18.54 17.59 -4.11
CA THR A 140 17.21 17.72 -4.73
C THR A 140 16.70 16.36 -5.18
N VAL A 141 15.42 16.08 -4.94
CA VAL A 141 14.76 14.82 -5.29
C VAL A 141 13.85 15.02 -6.49
N HIS A 142 14.06 14.22 -7.53
CA HIS A 142 13.27 14.19 -8.76
C HIS A 142 12.53 12.86 -8.88
N LEU A 143 11.20 12.89 -9.03
CA LEU A 143 10.45 11.69 -9.40
C LEU A 143 10.60 11.43 -10.90
N VAL A 144 10.80 10.15 -11.25
CA VAL A 144 11.00 9.70 -12.62
C VAL A 144 10.07 8.53 -12.93
N ARG A 145 9.55 8.50 -14.15
CA ARG A 145 8.75 7.40 -14.70
C ARG A 145 8.96 7.29 -16.20
N THR A 146 9.28 6.09 -16.70
CA THR A 146 9.43 5.79 -18.12
C THR A 146 8.23 5.03 -18.69
N GLY A 147 8.19 4.86 -20.01
CA GLY A 147 7.25 3.97 -20.70
C GLY A 147 7.71 2.50 -20.69
N PRO A 148 7.13 1.63 -21.53
CA PRO A 148 7.46 0.20 -21.58
C PRO A 148 8.80 -0.03 -22.29
N ILE A 149 9.88 -0.02 -21.51
CA ILE A 149 11.25 -0.14 -22.03
C ILE A 149 11.92 -1.46 -21.61
N LEU A 150 11.27 -2.27 -20.77
CA LEU A 150 11.82 -3.52 -20.25
C LEU A 150 10.88 -4.71 -20.42
N ARG A 151 11.47 -5.90 -20.56
CA ARG A 151 10.74 -7.18 -20.53
C ARG A 151 11.59 -8.32 -19.99
N ILE A 152 11.04 -9.12 -19.07
CA ILE A 152 11.65 -10.40 -18.65
C ILE A 152 11.03 -11.51 -19.50
N SER A 153 11.77 -12.05 -20.47
CA SER A 153 11.24 -13.07 -21.39
C SER A 153 11.34 -14.49 -20.82
N GLN A 154 10.24 -15.25 -20.86
CA GLN A 154 10.28 -16.66 -20.49
C GLN A 154 10.99 -17.50 -21.56
N LEU A 155 11.79 -18.48 -21.13
CA LEU A 155 12.41 -19.44 -22.05
C LEU A 155 11.33 -20.30 -22.72
N ALA A 156 11.42 -20.46 -24.04
CA ALA A 156 10.46 -21.23 -24.80
C ALA A 156 10.44 -22.72 -24.36
N PRO A 157 9.25 -23.35 -24.27
CA PRO A 157 9.12 -24.74 -23.83
C PRO A 157 9.79 -25.76 -24.76
N HIS A 158 10.17 -25.35 -25.98
CA HIS A 158 10.92 -26.17 -26.91
C HIS A 158 12.37 -26.42 -26.43
N LEU A 159 12.91 -25.49 -25.65
CA LEU A 159 14.26 -25.52 -25.09
C LEU A 159 14.27 -26.00 -23.63
N ASP A 160 13.14 -25.88 -22.94
CA ASP A 160 12.89 -26.48 -21.63
C ASP A 160 11.52 -27.18 -21.61
N ARG A 161 11.54 -28.49 -21.83
CA ARG A 161 10.31 -29.31 -21.86
C ARG A 161 9.68 -29.49 -20.48
N SER A 162 10.41 -29.22 -19.39
CA SER A 162 9.94 -29.38 -18.01
C SER A 162 9.24 -28.14 -17.45
N VAL A 163 9.22 -27.03 -18.19
CA VAL A 163 8.72 -25.73 -17.71
C VAL A 163 7.27 -25.73 -17.22
N ASN A 164 6.43 -26.63 -17.76
CA ASN A 164 5.03 -26.76 -17.35
C ASN A 164 4.85 -27.64 -16.10
N ASP A 165 5.85 -28.43 -15.74
CA ASP A 165 5.83 -29.30 -14.57
C ASP A 165 6.51 -28.63 -13.37
N ASP A 166 7.63 -27.92 -13.59
CA ASP A 166 8.44 -27.30 -12.54
C ASP A 166 9.20 -26.05 -13.04
N LEU A 167 8.51 -24.91 -13.10
CA LEU A 167 9.13 -23.63 -13.45
C LEU A 167 10.02 -23.13 -12.31
N LYS A 168 11.35 -23.19 -12.52
CA LYS A 168 12.36 -22.67 -11.58
C LYS A 168 13.07 -21.44 -12.13
N LEU A 169 12.79 -20.29 -11.50
CA LEU A 169 13.43 -19.02 -11.83
C LEU A 169 14.59 -18.75 -10.86
N ASP A 170 15.82 -18.74 -11.39
CA ASP A 170 16.97 -18.24 -10.66
C ASP A 170 16.85 -16.72 -10.52
N ARG A 171 16.79 -16.25 -9.27
CA ARG A 171 16.55 -14.84 -8.95
C ARG A 171 17.62 -13.89 -9.51
N GLN A 172 18.85 -14.39 -9.71
CA GLN A 172 19.97 -13.60 -10.20
C GLN A 172 20.16 -13.73 -11.71
N LYS A 173 19.77 -14.85 -12.34
CA LYS A 173 20.05 -15.11 -13.76
C LYS A 173 18.83 -14.97 -14.67
N HIS A 174 17.65 -15.38 -14.21
CA HIS A 174 16.46 -15.51 -15.07
C HIS A 174 15.54 -14.30 -15.01
N LEU A 175 15.86 -13.31 -14.15
CA LEU A 175 15.01 -12.14 -13.90
C LEU A 175 15.64 -10.82 -14.37
N LEU A 176 16.72 -10.85 -15.15
CA LEU A 176 17.26 -9.63 -15.77
C LEU A 176 16.39 -9.24 -16.96
N PRO A 177 15.68 -8.10 -16.92
CA PRO A 177 14.89 -7.66 -18.06
C PRO A 177 15.80 -7.28 -19.22
N ILE A 178 15.34 -7.55 -20.43
CA ILE A 178 15.92 -7.06 -21.67
C ILE A 178 15.55 -5.58 -21.81
N LEU A 179 16.54 -4.76 -22.14
CA LEU A 179 16.41 -3.35 -22.46
C LEU A 179 16.54 -3.11 -23.97
N SER A 180 17.55 -3.70 -24.61
CA SER A 180 17.85 -3.47 -26.03
C SER A 180 18.68 -4.60 -26.65
N VAL A 181 18.89 -4.52 -27.96
CA VAL A 181 19.73 -5.42 -28.75
C VAL A 181 20.71 -4.61 -29.61
N ALA A 182 21.96 -5.04 -29.63
CA ALA A 182 23.05 -4.43 -30.40
C ALA A 182 23.24 -2.93 -30.16
N ASN A 183 22.95 -2.47 -28.93
CA ASN A 183 23.12 -1.07 -28.52
C ASN A 183 23.94 -0.99 -27.21
N PRO A 184 25.24 -1.33 -27.24
CA PRO A 184 26.07 -1.44 -26.05
C PRO A 184 26.30 -0.12 -25.30
N ASP A 185 26.03 1.01 -25.96
CA ASP A 185 26.19 2.35 -25.39
C ASP A 185 24.91 2.81 -24.66
N LEU A 186 23.80 2.06 -24.75
CA LEU A 186 22.56 2.41 -24.07
C LEU A 186 22.64 2.08 -22.59
N ASP A 187 22.50 3.09 -21.74
CA ASP A 187 22.51 2.94 -20.29
C ASP A 187 21.16 3.27 -19.65
N ALA A 188 20.76 2.48 -18.65
CA ALA A 188 19.49 2.66 -17.94
C ALA A 188 19.47 3.92 -17.05
N GLU A 189 20.60 4.31 -16.45
CA GLU A 189 20.71 5.50 -15.60
C GLU A 189 20.65 6.77 -16.46
N GLU A 190 21.28 6.78 -17.63
CA GLU A 190 21.16 7.88 -18.60
C GLU A 190 19.71 8.09 -19.06
N LEU A 191 19.00 7.00 -19.43
CA LEU A 191 17.58 7.06 -19.80
C LEU A 191 16.69 7.63 -18.69
N LEU A 192 17.02 7.33 -17.43
CA LEU A 192 16.30 7.89 -16.28
C LEU A 192 16.59 9.37 -16.10
N CYS A 193 17.85 9.80 -16.27
CA CYS A 193 18.23 11.21 -16.21
C CYS A 193 17.54 12.03 -17.30
N GLU A 194 17.50 11.52 -18.54
CA GLU A 194 16.76 12.13 -19.64
C GLU A 194 15.26 12.26 -19.32
N ALA A 195 14.64 11.19 -18.82
CA ALA A 195 13.23 11.20 -18.44
C ALA A 195 12.92 12.17 -17.29
N ALA A 196 13.87 12.41 -16.39
CA ALA A 196 13.76 13.38 -15.30
C ALA A 196 14.21 14.80 -15.69
N SER A 197 14.72 15.00 -16.91
CA SER A 197 15.32 16.25 -17.37
C SER A 197 16.44 16.77 -16.46
N ILE A 198 17.30 15.87 -15.98
CA ILE A 198 18.51 16.20 -15.20
C ILE A 198 19.77 15.77 -15.95
N SER A 199 20.89 16.42 -15.68
CA SER A 199 22.19 15.97 -16.18
C SER A 199 22.62 14.69 -15.45
N HIS A 200 23.22 13.74 -16.17
CA HIS A 200 23.81 12.55 -15.54
C HIS A 200 24.93 12.93 -14.56
N ASP A 201 25.71 13.97 -14.85
CA ASP A 201 26.76 14.47 -13.95
C ASP A 201 26.21 15.03 -12.61
N ASP A 202 24.93 15.42 -12.59
CA ASP A 202 24.27 15.91 -11.38
C ASP A 202 23.69 14.78 -10.54
N LEU A 203 23.54 13.56 -11.07
CA LEU A 203 22.97 12.41 -10.36
C LEU A 203 23.93 11.95 -9.26
N ALA A 204 23.46 11.99 -8.00
CA ALA A 204 24.19 11.46 -6.86
C ALA A 204 23.80 10.00 -6.55
N PHE A 205 22.50 9.71 -6.54
CA PHE A 205 21.99 8.37 -6.26
C PHE A 205 20.54 8.20 -6.72
N PHE A 206 20.04 6.96 -6.71
CA PHE A 206 18.66 6.67 -7.09
C PHE A 206 18.03 5.53 -6.30
N ASP A 207 16.70 5.54 -6.24
CA ASP A 207 15.87 4.40 -5.84
C ASP A 207 14.80 4.20 -6.92
N VAL A 208 15.07 3.31 -7.87
CA VAL A 208 14.21 3.04 -9.02
C VAL A 208 13.74 1.58 -9.01
N PHE A 209 12.48 1.36 -9.40
CA PHE A 209 11.83 0.07 -9.43
C PHE A 209 11.19 -0.17 -10.80
N ALA A 210 11.07 -1.44 -11.18
CA ALA A 210 10.23 -1.84 -12.30
C ALA A 210 8.75 -1.64 -11.94
N HIS A 211 7.92 -1.32 -12.93
CA HIS A 211 6.46 -1.32 -12.79
C HIS A 211 5.80 -1.83 -14.07
N LEU A 212 4.57 -2.34 -13.96
CA LEU A 212 3.79 -2.64 -15.15
C LEU A 212 3.29 -1.36 -15.80
N THR A 213 3.36 -1.33 -17.11
CA THR A 213 2.78 -0.25 -17.92
C THR A 213 1.33 -0.51 -18.30
N GLN A 214 0.86 -1.75 -18.18
CA GLN A 214 -0.53 -2.11 -18.42
C GLN A 214 -1.45 -1.49 -17.35
N SER A 215 -2.37 -0.63 -17.77
CA SER A 215 -3.36 -0.01 -16.89
C SER A 215 -4.20 -1.04 -16.11
N PRO A 216 -4.65 -0.70 -14.89
CA PRO A 216 -5.71 -1.42 -14.21
C PRO A 216 -6.97 -1.51 -15.10
N ALA A 217 -7.73 -2.61 -14.98
CA ALA A 217 -8.93 -2.80 -15.79
C ALA A 217 -10.04 -3.50 -15.00
N VAL A 218 -11.27 -3.02 -15.19
CA VAL A 218 -12.47 -3.73 -14.75
C VAL A 218 -12.73 -4.90 -15.69
N ILE A 219 -12.84 -6.10 -15.14
CA ILE A 219 -13.05 -7.34 -15.86
C ILE A 219 -14.17 -8.18 -15.22
N GLY A 220 -14.53 -9.29 -15.88
CA GLY A 220 -15.65 -10.15 -15.48
C GLY A 220 -16.88 -9.89 -16.33
N ALA A 221 -17.75 -10.90 -16.46
CA ALA A 221 -18.92 -10.83 -17.33
C ALA A 221 -19.89 -9.69 -16.93
N ARG A 222 -19.83 -9.24 -15.68
CA ARG A 222 -20.62 -8.13 -15.14
C ARG A 222 -19.78 -6.98 -14.59
N GLY A 223 -18.48 -6.94 -14.93
CA GLY A 223 -17.56 -5.94 -14.40
C GLY A 223 -17.34 -6.05 -12.88
N GLU A 224 -17.38 -7.26 -12.35
CA GLU A 224 -17.37 -7.52 -10.91
C GLU A 224 -15.96 -7.50 -10.29
N PHE A 225 -14.91 -7.46 -11.11
CA PHE A 225 -13.52 -7.51 -10.65
C PHE A 225 -12.67 -6.35 -11.16
N LEU A 226 -11.72 -5.91 -10.35
CA LEU A 226 -10.63 -5.02 -10.75
C LEU A 226 -9.33 -5.81 -10.81
N ALA A 227 -8.74 -5.91 -12.00
CA ALA A 227 -7.42 -6.50 -12.20
C ALA A 227 -6.37 -5.39 -12.29
N SER A 228 -5.40 -5.40 -11.37
CA SER A 228 -4.43 -4.31 -11.22
C SER A 228 -3.13 -4.80 -10.61
N GLN A 229 -2.04 -4.08 -10.88
CA GLN A 229 -0.84 -4.19 -10.07
C GLN A 229 -1.06 -3.53 -8.71
N ARG A 230 -0.40 -4.04 -7.66
CA ARG A 230 -0.20 -3.35 -6.38
C ARG A 230 -1.48 -3.02 -5.63
N MET A 231 -2.51 -3.86 -5.81
CA MET A 231 -3.68 -3.84 -4.95
C MET A 231 -3.27 -4.13 -3.51
N ASP A 232 -2.28 -4.98 -3.32
CA ASP A 232 -1.49 -5.06 -2.10
C ASP A 232 -0.40 -3.97 -2.09
N ASN A 233 -0.54 -2.86 -1.34
CA ASN A 233 -1.70 -2.47 -0.54
C ASN A 233 -2.31 -1.12 -0.95
N LEU A 234 -2.15 -0.71 -2.21
CA LEU A 234 -2.77 0.53 -2.70
C LEU A 234 -4.30 0.49 -2.66
N SER A 235 -4.91 -0.70 -2.55
CA SER A 235 -6.34 -0.84 -2.28
C SER A 235 -6.76 -0.20 -0.94
N SER A 236 -6.01 -0.45 0.14
CA SER A 236 -6.27 0.14 1.46
C SER A 236 -5.83 1.60 1.52
N VAL A 237 -4.71 1.96 0.87
CA VAL A 237 -4.26 3.36 0.78
C VAL A 237 -5.29 4.23 0.06
N HIS A 238 -5.78 3.77 -1.11
CA HIS A 238 -6.79 4.49 -1.89
C HIS A 238 -8.10 4.62 -1.11
N SER A 239 -8.58 3.52 -0.52
CA SER A 239 -9.77 3.52 0.33
C SER A 239 -9.64 4.51 1.50
N SER A 240 -8.44 4.59 2.09
CA SER A 240 -8.14 5.51 3.18
C SER A 240 -8.21 6.96 2.70
N ILE A 241 -7.49 7.36 1.65
CA ILE A 241 -7.47 8.77 1.20
C ILE A 241 -8.83 9.23 0.64
N ALA A 242 -9.56 8.34 -0.06
CA ALA A 242 -10.90 8.64 -0.57
C ALA A 242 -11.88 8.97 0.57
N ALA A 243 -11.76 8.30 1.70
CA ALA A 243 -12.54 8.60 2.90
C ALA A 243 -12.01 9.82 3.68
N PHE A 244 -10.69 9.92 3.83
CA PHE A 244 -10.02 10.84 4.75
C PHE A 244 -10.13 12.31 4.33
N THR A 245 -10.12 12.59 3.02
CA THR A 245 -10.28 13.95 2.49
C THR A 245 -11.60 14.60 2.94
N HIS A 246 -12.63 13.81 3.22
CA HIS A 246 -13.95 14.27 3.67
C HIS A 246 -14.23 14.03 5.16
N VAL A 247 -13.21 13.67 5.95
CA VAL A 247 -13.38 13.38 7.38
C VAL A 247 -13.76 14.62 8.18
N ALA A 248 -14.63 14.44 9.17
CA ALA A 248 -15.07 15.46 10.11
C ALA A 248 -15.15 14.83 11.51
N PRO A 249 -13.98 14.58 12.15
CA PRO A 249 -13.93 13.80 13.38
C PRO A 249 -14.68 14.48 14.52
N ARG A 250 -15.25 13.65 15.40
CA ARG A 250 -16.00 14.08 16.59
C ARG A 250 -15.31 13.54 17.84
N GLY A 251 -14.60 14.40 18.57
CA GLY A 251 -13.96 14.07 19.83
C GLY A 251 -12.50 13.62 19.68
N ASP A 252 -12.23 12.56 18.90
CA ASP A 252 -10.89 12.02 18.70
C ASP A 252 -10.15 12.68 17.53
N VAL A 253 -8.82 12.64 17.53
CA VAL A 253 -8.01 13.04 16.39
C VAL A 253 -8.01 11.91 15.35
N ALA A 254 -8.47 12.19 14.13
CA ALA A 254 -8.40 11.24 13.03
C ALA A 254 -7.01 11.24 12.41
N VAL A 255 -6.40 10.07 12.25
CA VAL A 255 -5.05 9.91 11.68
C VAL A 255 -5.09 8.85 10.57
N MET A 256 -4.50 9.17 9.44
CA MET A 256 -4.18 8.26 8.34
C MET A 256 -2.67 8.10 8.29
N ALA A 257 -2.19 6.86 8.39
CA ALA A 257 -0.78 6.50 8.39
C ALA A 257 -0.50 5.52 7.25
N CYS A 258 0.18 5.98 6.21
CA CYS A 258 0.60 5.16 5.08
C CYS A 258 2.11 4.95 5.18
N PHE A 259 2.54 3.73 5.47
CA PHE A 259 3.94 3.36 5.64
C PHE A 259 4.59 2.91 4.33
N ASP A 260 5.91 2.83 4.33
CA ASP A 260 6.73 2.25 3.26
C ASP A 260 7.47 1.03 3.81
N HIS A 261 8.05 0.19 2.95
CA HIS A 261 8.85 -0.98 3.34
C HIS A 261 8.12 -2.06 4.16
N GLU A 262 6.80 -2.21 4.06
CA GLU A 262 6.07 -3.31 4.70
C GLU A 262 6.56 -4.67 4.20
N GLU A 263 6.73 -4.79 2.88
CA GLU A 263 7.06 -6.03 2.16
C GLU A 263 8.45 -6.59 2.48
N VAL A 264 9.25 -5.79 3.18
CA VAL A 264 10.61 -6.12 3.62
C VAL A 264 10.75 -6.06 5.15
N GLY A 265 9.63 -6.04 5.89
CA GLY A 265 9.57 -6.19 7.35
C GLY A 265 9.52 -4.87 8.13
N SER A 266 9.19 -3.75 7.49
CA SER A 266 8.90 -2.42 8.10
C SER A 266 10.02 -1.78 8.93
N SER A 267 11.22 -2.38 8.97
CA SER A 267 12.32 -1.98 9.87
C SER A 267 13.17 -0.84 9.29
N THR A 268 12.52 0.27 8.97
CA THR A 268 13.12 1.45 8.33
C THR A 268 12.61 2.75 8.95
N ARG A 269 13.16 3.90 8.55
CA ARG A 269 12.71 5.22 9.03
C ARG A 269 11.31 5.62 8.55
N SER A 270 10.83 5.02 7.47
CA SER A 270 9.52 5.26 6.85
C SER A 270 8.54 4.09 7.02
N GLY A 271 9.00 2.95 7.56
CA GLY A 271 8.16 1.78 7.83
C GLY A 271 7.49 1.80 9.19
N ALA A 272 6.55 0.86 9.38
CA ALA A 272 5.71 0.76 10.57
C ALA A 272 6.48 0.46 11.86
N CYS A 273 7.65 -0.17 11.78
CA CYS A 273 8.54 -0.35 12.93
C CYS A 273 9.42 0.88 13.21
N GLY A 274 9.39 1.89 12.34
CA GLY A 274 10.12 3.15 12.49
C GLY A 274 9.46 4.10 13.48
N PRO A 275 10.14 5.19 13.87
CA PRO A 275 9.61 6.15 14.84
C PRO A 275 8.56 7.10 14.25
N PHE A 276 8.33 7.08 12.92
CA PHE A 276 7.60 8.14 12.23
C PHE A 276 6.20 8.42 12.80
N LEU A 277 5.39 7.37 12.99
CA LEU A 277 4.05 7.54 13.53
C LEU A 277 4.11 8.01 14.99
N GLU A 278 4.97 7.40 15.82
CA GLU A 278 5.14 7.78 17.23
C GLU A 278 5.53 9.26 17.37
N ASP A 279 6.53 9.72 16.60
CA ASP A 279 6.99 11.11 16.58
C ASP A 279 5.85 12.07 16.22
N VAL A 280 5.06 11.72 15.19
CA VAL A 280 3.92 12.54 14.75
C VAL A 280 2.84 12.60 15.83
N LEU A 281 2.48 11.47 16.45
CA LEU A 281 1.46 11.43 17.50
C LEU A 281 1.89 12.24 18.74
N VAL A 282 3.16 12.14 19.15
CA VAL A 282 3.73 12.95 20.23
C VAL A 282 3.61 14.43 19.89
N ARG A 283 4.06 14.85 18.70
CA ARG A 283 4.02 16.26 18.29
C ARG A 283 2.59 16.81 18.19
N ILE A 284 1.64 16.00 17.73
CA ILE A 284 0.22 16.37 17.73
C ILE A 284 -0.28 16.56 19.17
N ALA A 285 -0.02 15.60 20.06
CA ALA A 285 -0.47 15.67 21.44
C ALA A 285 0.14 16.89 22.18
N GLU A 286 1.44 17.13 22.02
CA GLU A 286 2.13 18.28 22.62
C GLU A 286 1.58 19.60 22.10
N GLY A 287 1.37 19.73 20.77
CA GLY A 287 0.77 20.93 20.19
C GLY A 287 -0.69 21.15 20.56
N LEU A 288 -1.38 20.12 21.07
CA LEU A 288 -2.72 20.20 21.66
C LEU A 288 -2.70 20.37 23.20
N GLY A 289 -1.52 20.46 23.81
CA GLY A 289 -1.36 20.64 25.26
C GLY A 289 -1.45 19.35 26.09
N HIS A 290 -1.46 18.17 25.45
CA HIS A 290 -1.44 16.88 26.13
C HIS A 290 0.00 16.36 26.23
N THR A 291 0.67 16.63 27.34
CA THR A 291 2.08 16.24 27.55
C THR A 291 2.22 15.15 28.62
N GLY A 292 3.34 14.42 28.60
CA GLY A 292 3.70 13.46 29.65
C GLY A 292 2.61 12.41 29.94
N ALA A 293 1.98 12.51 31.12
CA ALA A 293 0.92 11.58 31.52
C ALA A 293 -0.37 11.73 30.69
N GLN A 294 -0.67 12.94 30.19
CA GLN A 294 -1.85 13.18 29.36
C GLN A 294 -1.71 12.50 28.00
N TYR A 295 -0.53 12.58 27.37
CA TYR A 295 -0.24 11.84 26.13
C TYR A 295 -0.40 10.33 26.31
N ARG A 296 0.16 9.76 27.38
CA ARG A 296 0.01 8.32 27.68
C ARG A 296 -1.45 7.91 27.87
N ALA A 297 -2.25 8.76 28.54
CA ALA A 297 -3.68 8.52 28.71
C ALA A 297 -4.45 8.64 27.38
N MET A 298 -4.07 9.59 26.51
CA MET A 298 -4.61 9.74 25.15
C MET A 298 -4.30 8.51 24.30
N LEU A 299 -3.06 8.02 24.34
CA LEU A 299 -2.64 6.82 23.64
C LEU A 299 -3.42 5.58 24.12
N ALA A 300 -3.61 5.42 25.43
CA ALA A 300 -4.38 4.31 26.00
C ALA A 300 -5.88 4.31 25.60
N ARG A 301 -6.44 5.46 25.19
CA ARG A 301 -7.80 5.57 24.63
C ARG A 301 -7.84 5.41 23.10
N SER A 302 -6.68 5.36 22.47
CA SER A 302 -6.56 5.31 21.01
C SER A 302 -6.82 3.91 20.48
N SER A 303 -7.17 3.84 19.20
CA SER A 303 -7.27 2.59 18.46
C SER A 303 -6.64 2.74 17.07
N CYS A 304 -6.31 1.60 16.46
CA CYS A 304 -5.77 1.55 15.11
C CYS A 304 -6.47 0.45 14.29
N ILE A 305 -6.94 0.80 13.10
CA ILE A 305 -7.28 -0.15 12.05
C ILE A 305 -6.02 -0.35 11.20
N SER A 306 -5.42 -1.54 11.28
CA SER A 306 -4.38 -1.99 10.35
C SER A 306 -5.08 -2.49 9.07
N ALA A 307 -5.19 -1.61 8.07
CA ALA A 307 -5.84 -1.89 6.80
C ALA A 307 -4.81 -2.40 5.79
N ASP A 308 -4.90 -3.69 5.52
CA ASP A 308 -4.01 -4.39 4.63
C ASP A 308 -4.74 -5.55 3.97
N ALA A 309 -4.47 -5.80 2.69
CA ALA A 309 -5.20 -6.80 1.93
C ALA A 309 -5.16 -8.19 2.61
N GLY A 310 -6.09 -9.07 2.23
CA GLY A 310 -6.09 -10.45 2.69
C GLY A 310 -6.54 -11.40 1.61
N HIS A 311 -6.56 -12.69 1.91
CA HIS A 311 -6.82 -13.70 0.90
C HIS A 311 -8.32 -14.02 0.78
N GLY A 312 -8.89 -13.80 -0.40
CA GLY A 312 -10.16 -14.42 -0.77
C GLY A 312 -9.96 -15.91 -1.04
N VAL A 313 -10.98 -16.74 -0.77
CA VAL A 313 -10.92 -18.18 -1.05
C VAL A 313 -10.66 -18.40 -2.54
N HIS A 314 -9.59 -19.13 -2.86
CA HIS A 314 -9.24 -19.40 -4.25
C HIS A 314 -10.03 -20.62 -4.75
N PRO A 315 -10.87 -20.51 -5.79
CA PRO A 315 -11.77 -21.58 -6.20
C PRO A 315 -11.06 -22.86 -6.67
N ASN A 316 -9.82 -22.73 -7.18
CA ASN A 316 -9.01 -23.87 -7.63
C ASN A 316 -8.08 -24.45 -6.54
N TYR A 317 -8.05 -23.87 -5.33
CA TYR A 317 -7.15 -24.26 -4.23
C TYR A 317 -7.84 -24.14 -2.87
N VAL A 318 -9.12 -24.53 -2.79
CA VAL A 318 -9.95 -24.38 -1.59
C VAL A 318 -9.33 -25.11 -0.40
N GLU A 319 -8.64 -26.22 -0.62
CA GLU A 319 -7.96 -27.02 0.39
C GLU A 319 -6.82 -26.30 1.12
N LYS A 320 -6.40 -25.12 0.65
CA LYS A 320 -5.41 -24.27 1.32
C LYS A 320 -6.01 -23.37 2.40
N PHE A 321 -7.33 -23.22 2.44
CA PHE A 321 -8.03 -22.32 3.35
C PHE A 321 -8.57 -23.05 4.59
N ASP A 322 -8.98 -22.28 5.60
CA ASP A 322 -9.73 -22.83 6.72
C ASP A 322 -11.10 -23.35 6.25
N PRO A 323 -11.56 -24.54 6.66
CA PRO A 323 -12.79 -25.16 6.14
C PRO A 323 -14.08 -24.34 6.29
N ASN A 324 -14.13 -23.40 7.24
CA ASN A 324 -15.33 -22.63 7.56
C ASN A 324 -15.18 -21.14 7.27
N ASN A 325 -13.95 -20.61 7.24
CA ASN A 325 -13.67 -19.20 7.00
C ASN A 325 -13.20 -19.02 5.56
N HIS A 326 -14.16 -18.87 4.64
CA HIS A 326 -13.94 -18.72 3.20
C HIS A 326 -14.42 -17.36 2.69
N PRO A 327 -13.63 -16.28 2.86
CA PRO A 327 -14.06 -14.97 2.38
C PRO A 327 -14.17 -14.93 0.87
N LEU A 328 -15.26 -14.34 0.38
CA LEU A 328 -15.51 -14.14 -1.04
C LEU A 328 -15.21 -12.70 -1.44
N LEU A 329 -14.77 -12.51 -2.70
CA LEU A 329 -14.75 -11.18 -3.32
C LEU A 329 -16.19 -10.64 -3.42
N ASN A 330 -16.32 -9.32 -3.33
CA ASN A 330 -17.56 -8.55 -3.32
C ASN A 330 -18.50 -8.80 -2.12
N ALA A 331 -18.07 -9.58 -1.13
CA ALA A 331 -18.86 -9.91 0.07
C ALA A 331 -18.44 -9.11 1.32
N GLY A 332 -17.59 -8.10 1.16
CA GLY A 332 -17.21 -7.16 2.22
C GLY A 332 -15.79 -7.37 2.73
N PRO A 333 -15.21 -6.35 3.37
CA PRO A 333 -13.84 -6.42 3.86
C PRO A 333 -13.68 -7.45 4.99
N LEU A 334 -12.48 -7.96 5.12
CA LEU A 334 -12.07 -9.00 6.05
C LEU A 334 -11.85 -8.44 7.46
N LEU A 335 -12.21 -9.23 8.47
CA LEU A 335 -11.63 -9.17 9.81
C LEU A 335 -10.57 -10.29 9.89
N LYS A 336 -9.29 -9.93 9.92
CA LYS A 336 -8.18 -10.89 9.90
C LYS A 336 -7.84 -11.31 11.32
N ILE A 337 -7.92 -12.62 11.61
CA ILE A 337 -7.75 -13.16 12.97
C ILE A 337 -6.65 -14.22 12.95
N ASN A 338 -5.71 -14.13 13.91
CA ASN A 338 -4.69 -15.15 14.09
C ASN A 338 -4.26 -15.27 15.56
N ALA A 339 -4.40 -16.47 16.14
CA ALA A 339 -4.06 -16.72 17.54
C ALA A 339 -2.58 -16.49 17.88
N ASN A 340 -1.66 -16.61 16.90
CA ASN A 340 -0.23 -16.38 17.07
C ASN A 340 0.17 -14.92 16.85
N GLN A 341 -0.80 -13.98 16.87
CA GLN A 341 -0.57 -12.55 16.74
C GLN A 341 0.16 -12.16 15.45
N ARG A 342 -0.08 -12.92 14.36
CA ARG A 342 0.29 -12.52 13.00
C ARG A 342 -0.61 -11.40 12.47
N TYR A 343 -1.80 -11.31 13.06
CA TYR A 343 -2.71 -10.18 13.03
C TYR A 343 -2.97 -9.78 14.49
N ALA A 344 -3.08 -8.49 14.77
CA ALA A 344 -3.27 -7.94 16.12
C ALA A 344 -4.73 -7.99 16.60
N SER A 345 -5.66 -8.43 15.73
CA SER A 345 -7.08 -8.53 16.07
C SER A 345 -7.34 -9.47 17.24
N ASP A 346 -8.01 -8.95 18.27
CA ASP A 346 -8.56 -9.70 19.40
C ASP A 346 -10.07 -9.45 19.56
N ALA A 347 -10.64 -9.85 20.71
CA ALA A 347 -12.06 -9.63 20.97
C ALA A 347 -12.45 -8.14 21.02
N VAL A 348 -11.57 -7.26 21.50
CA VAL A 348 -11.82 -5.82 21.61
C VAL A 348 -11.74 -5.18 20.22
N GLY A 349 -10.67 -5.47 19.46
CA GLY A 349 -10.49 -5.00 18.10
C GLY A 349 -11.57 -5.51 17.14
N GLY A 350 -11.94 -6.79 17.23
CA GLY A 350 -13.02 -7.37 16.44
C GLY A 350 -14.39 -6.76 16.75
N ALA A 351 -14.67 -6.46 18.03
CA ALA A 351 -15.90 -5.76 18.41
C ALA A 351 -15.93 -4.31 17.89
N LEU A 352 -14.80 -3.60 17.94
CA LEU A 352 -14.65 -2.28 17.33
C LEU A 352 -14.97 -2.33 15.83
N TRP A 353 -14.34 -3.23 15.08
CA TRP A 353 -14.56 -3.37 13.65
C TRP A 353 -16.00 -3.69 13.28
N ARG A 354 -16.64 -4.61 14.02
CA ARG A 354 -18.07 -4.94 13.80
C ARG A 354 -19.00 -3.76 14.07
N ARG A 355 -18.69 -2.87 15.02
CA ARG A 355 -19.44 -1.61 15.23
C ARG A 355 -19.26 -0.67 14.04
N VAL A 356 -18.01 -0.49 13.58
CA VAL A 356 -17.68 0.33 12.41
C VAL A 356 -18.45 -0.13 11.18
N CYS A 357 -18.41 -1.43 10.84
CA CYS A 357 -19.11 -1.97 9.68
C CYS A 357 -20.63 -1.81 9.79
N ARG A 358 -21.20 -1.99 10.99
CA ARG A 358 -22.62 -1.76 11.24
C ARG A 358 -23.01 -0.30 11.04
N ALA A 359 -22.21 0.63 11.57
CA ALA A 359 -22.43 2.08 11.43
C ALA A 359 -22.30 2.54 9.96
N ALA A 360 -21.42 1.89 9.19
CA ALA A 360 -21.23 2.15 7.77
C ALA A 360 -22.24 1.42 6.86
N GLU A 361 -23.07 0.52 7.41
CA GLU A 361 -23.95 -0.39 6.67
C GLU A 361 -23.21 -1.19 5.59
N VAL A 362 -22.04 -1.74 5.94
CA VAL A 362 -21.24 -2.59 5.04
C VAL A 362 -21.13 -4.01 5.59
N PRO A 363 -21.09 -5.04 4.72
CA PRO A 363 -20.81 -6.41 5.15
C PRO A 363 -19.34 -6.56 5.56
N THR A 364 -19.05 -7.57 6.37
CA THR A 364 -17.68 -7.97 6.71
C THR A 364 -17.61 -9.48 6.90
N GLN A 365 -16.42 -10.04 6.70
CA GLN A 365 -16.19 -11.49 6.71
C GLN A 365 -15.02 -11.82 7.62
N ASP A 366 -15.11 -12.90 8.40
CA ASP A 366 -13.99 -13.36 9.22
C ASP A 366 -12.97 -14.12 8.33
N PHE A 367 -11.69 -13.81 8.47
CA PHE A 367 -10.59 -14.54 7.84
C PHE A 367 -9.69 -15.16 8.90
N VAL A 368 -9.46 -16.46 8.77
CA VAL A 368 -8.54 -17.23 9.62
C VAL A 368 -7.69 -18.12 8.71
N SER A 369 -6.38 -18.12 8.92
CA SER A 369 -5.48 -19.02 8.19
C SER A 369 -5.72 -20.48 8.59
N SER A 370 -5.54 -21.41 7.66
CA SER A 370 -5.49 -22.83 7.99
C SER A 370 -4.36 -23.10 8.99
N ASN A 371 -4.63 -23.91 10.02
CA ASN A 371 -3.60 -24.30 11.02
C ASN A 371 -2.41 -25.05 10.40
N ALA A 372 -2.57 -25.62 9.20
CA ALA A 372 -1.49 -26.30 8.48
C ALA A 372 -0.60 -25.35 7.67
N VAL A 373 -0.99 -24.08 7.51
CA VAL A 373 -0.30 -23.10 6.65
C VAL A 373 0.00 -21.84 7.47
N PRO A 374 1.29 -21.51 7.70
CA PRO A 374 1.66 -20.24 8.31
C PRO A 374 1.19 -19.06 7.46
N CYS A 375 0.69 -18.00 8.10
CA CYS A 375 0.37 -16.74 7.43
C CYS A 375 1.51 -15.71 7.58
N GLY A 376 1.51 -14.73 6.67
CA GLY A 376 2.29 -13.50 6.78
C GLY A 376 1.92 -12.70 8.03
N THR A 377 2.73 -11.68 8.34
CA THR A 377 2.41 -10.65 9.34
C THR A 377 2.03 -9.37 8.62
N THR A 378 1.45 -8.42 9.32
CA THR A 378 1.11 -7.08 8.80
C THR A 378 1.81 -6.00 9.63
N ILE A 379 1.54 -4.72 9.32
CA ILE A 379 1.91 -3.59 10.17
C ILE A 379 1.25 -3.60 11.55
N GLY A 380 0.15 -4.34 11.76
CA GLY A 380 -0.64 -4.33 12.99
C GLY A 380 0.20 -4.73 14.21
N PRO A 381 0.71 -5.97 14.30
CA PRO A 381 1.59 -6.41 15.39
C PRO A 381 2.86 -5.56 15.54
N LEU A 382 3.40 -5.09 14.42
CA LEU A 382 4.63 -4.28 14.37
C LEU A 382 4.42 -2.91 15.03
N THR A 383 3.35 -2.22 14.65
CA THR A 383 2.99 -0.91 15.21
C THR A 383 2.51 -1.04 16.65
N ALA A 384 1.79 -2.12 16.99
CA ALA A 384 1.35 -2.41 18.34
C ALA A 384 2.51 -2.56 19.32
N THR A 385 3.63 -3.14 18.88
CA THR A 385 4.85 -3.27 19.70
C THR A 385 5.43 -1.90 20.09
N ARG A 386 5.26 -0.88 19.24
CA ARG A 386 5.74 0.49 19.48
C ARG A 386 4.75 1.32 20.31
N LEU A 387 3.46 1.29 19.95
CA LEU A 387 2.46 2.21 20.51
C LEU A 387 1.64 1.61 21.66
N GLY A 388 1.50 0.28 21.73
CA GLY A 388 0.71 -0.40 22.77
C GLY A 388 -0.79 -0.08 22.74
N ILE A 389 -1.34 0.26 21.57
CA ILE A 389 -2.76 0.62 21.39
C ILE A 389 -3.60 -0.56 20.88
N VAL A 390 -4.91 -0.51 21.10
CA VAL A 390 -5.85 -1.49 20.54
C VAL A 390 -5.75 -1.46 19.02
N MET A 391 -5.48 -2.62 18.42
CA MET A 391 -5.40 -2.75 16.96
C MET A 391 -6.36 -3.81 16.44
N VAL A 392 -6.85 -3.60 15.23
CA VAL A 392 -7.62 -4.58 14.47
C VAL A 392 -7.11 -4.63 13.04
N ASP A 393 -6.81 -5.83 12.56
CA ASP A 393 -6.38 -6.07 11.20
C ASP A 393 -7.58 -6.38 10.30
N VAL A 394 -7.71 -5.60 9.24
CA VAL A 394 -8.81 -5.68 8.27
C VAL A 394 -8.26 -5.54 6.86
N GLY A 395 -9.05 -5.81 5.84
CA GLY A 395 -8.57 -5.68 4.46
C GLY A 395 -9.58 -6.02 3.40
N VAL A 396 -9.25 -5.71 2.14
CA VAL A 396 -10.01 -6.26 1.01
C VAL A 396 -9.54 -7.68 0.68
N PRO A 397 -10.45 -8.60 0.33
CA PRO A 397 -10.06 -9.90 -0.19
C PRO A 397 -9.48 -9.76 -1.60
N LEU A 398 -8.27 -10.29 -1.79
CA LEU A 398 -7.58 -10.40 -3.07
C LEU A 398 -7.42 -11.86 -3.48
N LEU A 399 -7.39 -12.09 -4.78
CA LEU A 399 -6.75 -13.26 -5.38
C LEU A 399 -5.41 -12.87 -5.98
N SER A 400 -4.50 -13.85 -6.02
CA SER A 400 -3.15 -13.68 -6.60
C SER A 400 -2.33 -12.58 -5.93
N MET A 401 -2.49 -12.36 -4.63
CA MET A 401 -1.70 -11.41 -3.85
C MET A 401 -0.18 -11.57 -4.12
N HIS A 402 0.55 -10.46 -4.22
CA HIS A 402 1.96 -10.36 -4.65
C HIS A 402 2.24 -10.73 -6.12
N SER A 403 1.19 -10.92 -6.94
CA SER A 403 1.31 -11.00 -8.39
C SER A 403 1.64 -9.63 -8.98
N SER A 404 2.28 -9.63 -10.14
CA SER A 404 2.39 -8.45 -10.98
C SER A 404 0.99 -7.88 -11.31
N ARG A 405 -0.03 -8.75 -11.44
CA ARG A 405 -1.43 -8.35 -11.62
C ARG A 405 -2.36 -9.18 -10.73
N GLU A 406 -2.90 -8.53 -9.71
CA GLU A 406 -3.77 -9.08 -8.68
C GLU A 406 -5.25 -8.86 -9.05
N LEU A 407 -6.16 -9.51 -8.33
CA LEU A 407 -7.60 -9.41 -8.58
C LEU A 407 -8.37 -9.07 -7.30
N ALA A 408 -9.13 -7.98 -7.33
CA ALA A 408 -10.01 -7.55 -6.24
C ALA A 408 -11.48 -7.56 -6.67
N GLY A 409 -12.40 -7.68 -5.71
CA GLY A 409 -13.81 -7.37 -5.92
C GLY A 409 -14.02 -5.86 -6.02
N THR A 410 -14.78 -5.40 -7.01
CA THR A 410 -15.06 -3.96 -7.18
C THR A 410 -15.83 -3.35 -6.01
N ALA A 411 -16.75 -4.11 -5.39
CA ALA A 411 -17.54 -3.62 -4.27
C ALA A 411 -16.71 -3.49 -2.99
N ASP A 412 -15.72 -4.35 -2.77
CA ASP A 412 -14.94 -4.39 -1.52
C ASP A 412 -14.12 -3.12 -1.30
N LEU A 413 -13.64 -2.49 -2.38
CA LEU A 413 -12.89 -1.23 -2.32
C LEU A 413 -13.76 -0.09 -1.77
N ALA A 414 -14.97 0.06 -2.31
CA ALA A 414 -15.93 1.03 -1.82
C ALA A 414 -16.41 0.72 -0.39
N TYR A 415 -16.61 -0.55 -0.05
CA TYR A 415 -16.99 -0.96 1.30
C TYR A 415 -15.91 -0.62 2.33
N LEU A 416 -14.63 -0.87 2.03
CA LEU A 416 -13.54 -0.52 2.92
C LEU A 416 -13.50 1.00 3.12
N SER A 417 -13.55 1.80 2.06
CA SER A 417 -13.59 3.27 2.15
C SER A 417 -14.75 3.75 3.04
N ARG A 418 -15.94 3.18 2.90
CA ARG A 418 -17.10 3.53 3.75
C ARG A 418 -16.89 3.17 5.22
N ALA A 419 -16.34 1.99 5.51
CA ALA A 419 -16.01 1.57 6.87
C ALA A 419 -14.99 2.52 7.52
N LEU A 420 -13.90 2.84 6.82
CA LEU A 420 -12.86 3.74 7.34
C LEU A 420 -13.41 5.15 7.61
N LYS A 421 -14.27 5.66 6.72
CA LYS A 421 -14.98 6.94 6.93
C LYS A 421 -15.85 6.91 8.20
N ALA A 422 -16.57 5.82 8.45
CA ALA A 422 -17.38 5.68 9.65
C ALA A 422 -16.49 5.62 10.91
N TYR A 423 -15.39 4.86 10.86
CA TYR A 423 -14.44 4.75 11.96
C TYR A 423 -13.92 6.11 12.43
N TRP A 424 -13.48 6.98 11.49
CA TRP A 424 -12.97 8.30 11.87
C TRP A 424 -14.05 9.32 12.30
N ASN A 425 -15.30 9.15 11.86
CA ASN A 425 -16.39 10.08 12.17
C ASN A 425 -17.23 9.67 13.38
N GLU A 426 -17.05 8.46 13.89
CA GLU A 426 -17.76 7.97 15.07
C GLU A 426 -17.37 8.78 16.30
N SER A 427 -18.37 9.28 17.03
CA SER A 427 -18.21 9.79 18.39
C SER A 427 -18.49 8.65 19.36
N GLU A 428 -17.66 8.47 20.40
CA GLU A 428 -18.06 7.63 21.53
C GLU A 428 -19.40 8.14 22.09
N ASN A 429 -20.41 7.26 22.09
CA ASN A 429 -21.56 7.36 22.98
C ASN A 429 -21.35 6.38 24.12
#